data_AF-A0A1V3XM03-F1
#
_entry.id   AF-A0A1V3XM03-F1
#
_cell.length_a   1.000
_cell.length_b   1.000
_cell.length_c   1.000
_cell.angle_alpha   90.00
_cell.angle_beta   90.00
_cell.angle_gamma   90.00
#
_symmetry.space_group_name_H-M   'P 1'
#
loop_
_entity.id
_entity.type
_entity.pdbx_description
1 polymer ?
#
loop_
_entity_poly.entity_id
_entity_poly.type
_entity_poly.pdbx_seq_one_letter_code
_entity_poly.pdbx_strand_id
1 'polypeptide(L)'
;MAFHAIKAGEGDAFISAGVETVSRFGKGNSDSWPDTKNPIFDEAQERSAATAAGAEEWHDPRADGKLPDVYIAMGQTAENVAILTGISREDQDHWGVRSQNRAEEAIKSGFFQREITPVTLPDGTMVSADDGPGPEPLTRR
;
A
#
# COMPACT_ATOMS: atom_id res chain seq x y z
N MET A 1 18.53 -5.05 -6.22
CA MET A 1 19.93 -4.62 -6.02
C MET A 1 20.84 -5.78 -5.65
N ALA A 2 20.59 -6.51 -4.55
CA ALA A 2 21.41 -7.66 -4.11
C ALA A 2 21.68 -8.70 -5.23
N PHE A 3 20.64 -9.15 -5.94
CA PHE A 3 20.81 -10.09 -7.07
C PHE A 3 21.77 -9.58 -8.16
N HIS A 4 21.66 -8.30 -8.52
CA HIS A 4 22.53 -7.71 -9.56
C HIS A 4 23.98 -7.61 -9.09
N ALA A 5 24.21 -7.23 -7.82
CA ALA A 5 25.54 -7.16 -7.25
C ALA A 5 26.23 -8.53 -7.20
N ILE A 6 25.50 -9.59 -6.82
CA ILE A 6 26.01 -10.98 -6.89
C ILE A 6 26.36 -11.34 -8.35
N LYS A 7 25.44 -11.08 -9.28
CA LYS A 7 25.64 -11.41 -10.69
C LYS A 7 26.82 -10.66 -11.32
N ALA A 8 27.08 -9.43 -10.87
CA ALA A 8 28.19 -8.61 -11.34
C ALA A 8 29.54 -8.99 -10.70
N GLY A 9 29.56 -9.91 -9.73
CA GLY A 9 30.78 -10.28 -8.99
C GLY A 9 31.20 -9.23 -7.96
N GLU A 10 30.28 -8.36 -7.54
CA GLU A 10 30.54 -7.31 -6.53
C GLU A 10 30.54 -7.85 -5.10
N GLY A 11 30.09 -9.09 -4.90
CA GLY A 11 30.15 -9.80 -3.63
C GLY A 11 29.43 -11.15 -3.70
N ASP A 12 29.64 -11.98 -2.68
CA ASP A 12 29.14 -13.36 -2.66
C ASP A 12 27.80 -13.51 -1.92
N ALA A 13 27.52 -12.63 -0.96
CA ALA A 13 26.31 -12.66 -0.15
C ALA A 13 25.88 -11.26 0.27
N PHE A 14 24.56 -11.01 0.20
CA PHE A 14 23.95 -9.72 0.55
C PHE A 14 22.68 -9.97 1.36
N ILE A 15 22.39 -9.06 2.29
CA ILE A 15 21.11 -9.02 3.00
C ILE A 15 20.22 -7.97 2.33
N SER A 16 19.03 -8.37 1.92
CA SER A 16 17.99 -7.47 1.44
C SER A 16 16.88 -7.42 2.47
N ALA A 17 16.65 -6.25 3.06
CA ALA A 17 15.63 -6.02 4.07
C ALA A 17 14.90 -4.70 3.78
N GLY A 18 13.67 -4.59 4.29
CA GLY A 18 12.86 -3.38 4.23
C GLY A 18 12.19 -3.15 5.58
N VAL A 19 11.96 -1.89 5.92
CA VAL A 19 11.26 -1.46 7.14
C VAL A 19 10.34 -0.30 6.78
N GLU A 20 9.14 -0.29 7.35
CA GLU A 20 8.15 0.76 7.15
C GLU A 20 7.52 1.10 8.51
N THR A 21 7.19 2.37 8.76
CA THR A 21 6.58 2.80 10.03
C THR A 21 5.61 3.94 9.79
N VAL A 22 4.48 3.59 9.19
CA VAL A 22 3.39 4.52 8.81
C VAL A 22 2.87 5.33 10.01
N SER A 23 2.86 4.75 11.21
CA SER A 23 2.45 5.45 12.44
C SER A 23 3.31 6.67 12.79
N ARG A 24 4.48 6.83 12.16
CA ARG A 24 5.39 7.98 12.33
C ARG A 24 5.39 8.94 11.13
N PHE A 25 4.54 8.75 10.12
CA PHE A 25 4.47 9.60 8.92
C PHE A 25 4.27 11.08 9.21
N GLY A 26 3.59 11.45 10.29
CA GLY A 26 3.48 12.86 10.71
C GLY A 26 4.83 13.55 10.99
N LYS A 27 5.92 12.79 11.17
CA LYS A 27 7.27 13.31 11.45
C LYS A 27 8.16 13.43 10.21
N GLY A 28 7.69 13.07 9.01
CA GLY A 28 8.56 13.08 7.83
C GLY A 28 7.97 12.50 6.54
N ASN A 29 6.70 12.77 6.22
CA ASN A 29 6.17 12.53 4.87
C ASN A 29 6.50 13.71 3.92
N SER A 30 6.38 13.52 2.61
CA SER A 30 6.47 14.60 1.61
C SER A 30 5.12 15.12 1.13
N ASP A 31 4.05 14.39 1.44
CA ASP A 31 2.77 14.51 0.74
C ASP A 31 1.91 15.66 1.27
N SER A 32 2.11 16.06 2.53
CA SER A 32 1.27 17.06 3.21
C SER A 32 1.98 18.36 3.61
N TRP A 33 3.24 18.55 3.19
CA TRP A 33 3.97 19.79 3.51
C TRP A 33 3.57 20.93 2.57
N PRO A 34 3.58 22.19 3.05
CA PRO A 34 3.37 23.34 2.17
C PRO A 34 4.47 23.42 1.11
N ASP A 35 4.12 24.00 -0.04
CA ASP A 35 5.05 24.31 -1.13
C ASP A 35 5.80 23.11 -1.73
N THR A 36 5.27 21.89 -1.59
CA THR A 36 5.84 20.67 -2.20
C THR A 36 5.27 20.35 -3.58
N LYS A 37 4.25 21.09 -4.02
CA LYS A 37 3.57 20.87 -5.29
C LYS A 37 4.02 21.87 -6.34
N ASN A 38 4.25 21.38 -7.56
CA ASN A 38 4.60 22.21 -8.70
C ASN A 38 3.31 22.71 -9.38
N PRO A 39 3.13 24.04 -9.54
CA PRO A 39 1.93 24.63 -10.15
C PRO A 39 1.62 24.14 -11.58
N ILE A 40 2.61 23.58 -12.29
CA ILE A 40 2.39 23.00 -13.62
C ILE A 40 1.34 21.86 -13.62
N PHE A 41 1.07 21.25 -12.46
CA PHE A 41 0.09 20.17 -12.30
C PHE A 41 -1.25 20.64 -11.71
N ASP A 42 -1.51 21.94 -11.57
CA ASP A 42 -2.76 22.43 -10.97
C ASP A 42 -3.99 21.98 -11.76
N GLU A 43 -3.98 22.17 -13.09
CA GLU A 43 -5.06 21.67 -13.97
C GLU A 43 -5.22 20.14 -13.92
N ALA A 44 -4.11 19.42 -13.66
CA ALA A 44 -4.15 17.97 -13.54
C ALA A 44 -4.84 17.53 -12.25
N GLN A 45 -4.55 18.20 -11.13
CA GLN A 45 -5.20 17.97 -9.83
C GLN A 45 -6.69 18.30 -9.87
N GLU A 46 -7.08 19.42 -10.50
CA GLU A 46 -8.48 19.79 -10.67
C GLU A 46 -9.27 18.71 -11.45
N ARG A 47 -8.68 18.16 -12.51
CA ARG A 47 -9.28 17.08 -13.28
C ARG A 47 -9.40 15.78 -12.47
N SER A 48 -8.37 15.41 -11.71
CA SER A 48 -8.43 14.25 -10.80
C SER A 48 -9.53 14.43 -9.76
N ALA A 49 -9.66 15.62 -9.18
CA ALA A 49 -10.71 15.93 -8.20
C ALA A 49 -12.11 15.84 -8.83
N ALA A 50 -12.30 16.36 -10.05
CA ALA A 50 -13.56 16.21 -10.79
C ALA A 50 -13.90 14.75 -11.09
N THR A 51 -12.89 13.94 -11.46
CA THR A 51 -13.06 12.50 -11.71
C THR A 51 -13.50 11.77 -10.43
N ALA A 52 -12.82 12.06 -9.31
CA ALA A 52 -13.12 11.48 -8.01
C ALA A 52 -14.50 11.88 -7.46
N ALA A 53 -15.12 12.94 -7.99
CA ALA A 53 -16.46 13.38 -7.60
C ALA A 53 -17.61 12.53 -8.21
N GLY A 54 -17.28 11.54 -9.05
CA GLY A 54 -18.27 10.56 -9.56
C GLY A 54 -18.24 10.35 -11.07
N ALA A 55 -17.06 10.29 -11.69
CA ALA A 55 -16.95 9.92 -13.09
C ALA A 55 -17.34 8.45 -13.33
N GLU A 56 -18.07 8.19 -14.42
CA GLU A 56 -18.43 6.84 -14.88
C GLU A 56 -17.39 6.23 -15.83
N GLU A 57 -16.52 7.06 -16.41
CA GLU A 57 -15.48 6.67 -17.35
C GLU A 57 -14.16 7.37 -16.98
N TRP A 58 -13.04 6.66 -17.15
CA TRP A 58 -11.70 7.21 -16.98
C TRP A 58 -11.00 7.32 -18.33
N HIS A 59 -10.43 8.49 -18.61
CA HIS A 59 -9.67 8.77 -19.83
C HIS A 59 -8.24 9.16 -19.50
N ASP A 60 -7.27 8.67 -20.28
CA ASP A 60 -5.87 9.02 -20.11
C ASP A 60 -5.61 10.45 -20.62
N PRO A 61 -5.28 11.42 -19.75
CA PRO A 61 -5.06 12.81 -20.16
C PRO A 61 -3.91 12.97 -21.16
N ARG A 62 -2.98 12.01 -21.22
CA ARG A 62 -1.86 12.05 -22.17
C ARG A 62 -2.32 11.88 -23.61
N ALA A 63 -3.47 11.23 -23.84
CA ALA A 63 -4.07 11.12 -25.16
C ALA A 63 -4.50 12.49 -25.72
N ASP A 64 -4.77 13.45 -24.84
CA ASP A 64 -5.14 14.83 -25.19
C ASP A 64 -3.94 15.79 -25.15
N GLY A 65 -2.72 15.28 -24.97
CA GLY A 65 -1.52 16.09 -24.76
C GLY A 65 -1.48 16.83 -23.41
N LYS A 66 -2.31 16.42 -22.43
CA LYS A 66 -2.36 17.02 -21.09
C LYS A 66 -1.44 16.27 -20.12
N LEU A 67 -0.97 16.99 -19.10
CA LEU A 67 -0.14 16.40 -18.05
C LEU A 67 -0.99 15.50 -17.13
N PRO A 68 -0.50 14.29 -16.77
CA PRO A 68 -1.13 13.48 -15.74
C PRO A 68 -0.92 14.12 -14.36
N ASP A 69 -1.83 13.85 -13.44
CA ASP A 69 -1.69 14.28 -12.06
C ASP A 69 -0.70 13.36 -11.33
N VAL A 70 0.47 13.90 -11.00
CA VAL A 70 1.51 13.19 -10.26
C VAL A 70 1.28 13.21 -8.74
N TYR A 71 0.30 14.00 -8.27
CA TYR A 71 -0.06 14.17 -6.87
C TYR A 71 -1.38 13.45 -6.51
N ILE A 72 -1.96 12.69 -7.44
CA ILE A 72 -3.19 11.94 -7.26
C ILE A 72 -3.05 10.93 -6.10
N ALA A 73 -4.09 10.81 -5.27
CA ALA A 73 -4.07 9.86 -4.16
C ALA A 73 -4.13 8.41 -4.68
N MET A 74 -3.42 7.50 -4.02
CA MET A 74 -3.40 6.07 -4.39
C MET A 74 -4.81 5.44 -4.41
N GLY A 75 -5.73 5.85 -3.54
CA GLY A 75 -7.11 5.38 -3.58
C GLY A 75 -7.83 5.80 -4.87
N GLN A 76 -7.63 7.03 -5.32
CA GLN A 76 -8.22 7.52 -6.57
C GLN A 76 -7.62 6.82 -7.79
N THR A 77 -6.34 6.44 -7.75
CA THR A 77 -5.77 5.63 -8.84
C THR A 77 -6.38 4.24 -8.90
N ALA A 78 -6.70 3.63 -7.75
CA ALA A 78 -7.43 2.36 -7.70
C ALA A 78 -8.85 2.49 -8.28
N GLU A 79 -9.59 3.55 -7.95
CA GLU A 79 -10.91 3.83 -8.55
C GLU A 79 -10.83 4.04 -10.07
N ASN A 80 -9.82 4.78 -10.55
CA ASN A 80 -9.58 4.95 -11.98
C ASN A 80 -9.36 3.62 -12.69
N VAL A 81 -8.59 2.70 -12.08
CA VAL A 81 -8.38 1.35 -12.61
C VAL A 81 -9.67 0.54 -12.60
N ALA A 82 -10.46 0.62 -11.53
CA ALA A 82 -11.74 -0.07 -11.43
C ALA A 82 -12.70 0.37 -12.54
N ILE A 83 -12.81 1.68 -12.77
CA ILE A 83 -13.60 2.27 -13.87
C ILE A 83 -13.07 1.79 -15.23
N LEU A 84 -11.76 1.95 -15.48
CA LEU A 84 -11.13 1.60 -16.75
C LEU A 84 -11.30 0.12 -17.13
N THR A 85 -11.31 -0.76 -16.13
CA THR A 85 -11.38 -2.21 -16.33
C THR A 85 -12.78 -2.79 -16.15
N GLY A 86 -13.75 -1.97 -15.73
CA GLY A 86 -15.11 -2.40 -15.43
C GLY A 86 -15.22 -3.33 -14.22
N ILE A 87 -14.29 -3.25 -13.27
CA ILE A 87 -14.35 -4.06 -12.03
C ILE A 87 -15.45 -3.49 -11.13
N SER A 88 -16.48 -4.30 -10.89
CA SER A 88 -17.61 -3.89 -10.08
C SER A 88 -17.25 -3.76 -8.60
N ARG A 89 -18.00 -2.95 -7.86
CA ARG A 89 -17.85 -2.86 -6.40
C ARG A 89 -18.06 -4.22 -5.71
N GLU A 90 -19.00 -5.01 -6.22
CA GLU A 90 -19.27 -6.35 -5.71
C GLU A 90 -18.04 -7.26 -5.88
N ASP A 91 -17.37 -7.23 -7.03
CA ASP A 91 -16.15 -8.03 -7.26
C ASP A 91 -15.00 -7.61 -6.33
N GLN A 92 -14.84 -6.31 -6.09
CA GLN A 92 -13.85 -5.77 -5.15
C GLN A 92 -14.12 -6.29 -3.73
N ASP A 93 -15.37 -6.23 -3.28
CA ASP A 93 -15.78 -6.69 -1.95
C ASP A 93 -15.61 -8.21 -1.81
N HIS A 94 -16.00 -9.00 -2.82
CA HIS A 94 -15.79 -10.46 -2.84
C HIS A 94 -14.32 -10.82 -2.73
N TRP A 95 -13.45 -10.13 -3.47
CA TRP A 95 -12.01 -10.33 -3.37
C TRP A 95 -11.48 -9.94 -1.99
N GLY A 96 -11.91 -8.80 -1.45
CA GLY A 96 -11.53 -8.33 -0.12
C GLY A 96 -11.83 -9.35 0.96
N VAL A 97 -13.08 -9.84 1.02
CA VAL A 97 -13.50 -10.87 1.99
C VAL A 97 -12.73 -12.17 1.79
N ARG A 98 -12.54 -12.62 0.54
CA ARG A 98 -11.77 -13.82 0.24
C ARG A 98 -10.32 -13.71 0.72
N SER A 99 -9.69 -12.55 0.54
CA SER A 99 -8.32 -12.31 0.99
C SER A 99 -8.21 -12.40 2.51
N GLN A 100 -9.14 -11.76 3.23
CA GLN A 100 -9.16 -11.80 4.70
C GLN A 100 -9.40 -13.22 5.23
N ASN A 101 -10.37 -13.96 4.67
CA ASN A 101 -10.65 -15.33 5.07
C ASN A 101 -9.44 -16.26 4.89
N ARG A 102 -8.66 -16.07 3.81
CA ARG A 102 -7.42 -16.83 3.56
C ARG A 102 -6.33 -16.50 4.58
N ALA A 103 -6.18 -15.22 4.92
CA ALA A 103 -5.23 -14.80 5.94
C ALA A 103 -5.60 -15.41 7.31
N GLU A 104 -6.89 -15.38 7.69
CA GLU A 104 -7.35 -16.03 8.92
C GLU A 104 -7.04 -17.54 8.95
N GLU A 105 -7.30 -18.24 7.85
CA GLU A 105 -7.03 -19.69 7.74
C GLU A 105 -5.53 -19.98 7.90
N ALA A 106 -4.68 -19.20 7.23
CA ALA A 106 -3.22 -19.34 7.33
C ALA A 106 -2.69 -19.04 8.75
N ILE A 107 -3.27 -18.04 9.43
CA ILE A 107 -2.94 -17.75 10.84
C ILE A 107 -3.35 -18.94 11.72
N LYS A 108 -4.59 -19.45 11.58
CA LYS A 108 -5.11 -20.59 12.36
C LYS A 108 -4.30 -21.86 12.12
N SER A 109 -3.79 -22.08 10.91
CA SER A 109 -2.96 -23.24 10.58
C SER A 109 -1.50 -23.09 11.04
N GLY A 110 -1.11 -21.94 11.62
CA GLY A 110 0.26 -21.66 12.03
C GLY A 110 1.23 -21.43 10.87
N PHE A 111 0.73 -21.13 9.66
CA PHE A 111 1.54 -20.99 8.44
C PHE A 111 2.66 -19.95 8.61
N PHE A 112 2.34 -18.81 9.23
CA PHE A 112 3.27 -17.69 9.40
C PHE A 112 4.26 -17.86 10.55
N GLN A 113 4.13 -18.88 11.40
CA GLN A 113 5.02 -19.07 12.57
C GLN A 113 6.49 -19.26 12.19
N ARG A 114 6.77 -19.70 10.95
CA ARG A 114 8.13 -19.83 10.43
C ARG A 114 8.72 -18.52 9.91
N GLU A 115 7.87 -17.56 9.56
CA GLU A 115 8.28 -16.32 8.89
C GLU A 115 8.27 -15.12 9.85
N ILE A 116 7.37 -15.11 10.83
CA ILE A 116 7.29 -14.05 11.84
C ILE A 116 8.29 -14.31 12.97
N THR A 117 9.26 -13.41 13.12
CA THR A 117 10.14 -13.38 14.29
C THR A 117 9.55 -12.45 15.35
N PRO A 118 9.30 -12.92 16.60
CA PRO A 118 8.73 -12.08 17.65
C PRO A 118 9.58 -10.85 17.98
N VAL A 119 8.92 -9.75 18.31
CA VAL A 119 9.55 -8.48 18.74
C VAL A 119 9.05 -8.12 20.14
N THR A 120 9.98 -7.89 21.06
CA THR A 120 9.68 -7.42 22.42
C THR A 120 9.69 -5.89 22.47
N LEU A 121 8.57 -5.31 22.91
CA LEU A 121 8.41 -3.88 23.10
C LEU A 121 9.12 -3.38 24.37
N PRO A 122 9.38 -2.06 24.50
CA PRO A 122 10.02 -1.49 25.69
C PRO A 122 9.29 -1.74 27.01
N ASP A 123 7.97 -1.96 26.97
CA ASP A 123 7.14 -2.27 28.13
C ASP A 123 7.13 -3.77 28.49
N GLY A 124 7.86 -4.60 27.74
CA GLY A 124 7.94 -6.05 27.91
C GLY A 124 6.89 -6.85 27.13
N THR A 125 5.94 -6.20 26.46
CA THR A 125 4.94 -6.87 25.61
C THR A 125 5.63 -7.53 24.42
N MET A 126 5.28 -8.78 24.10
CA MET A 126 5.81 -9.49 22.94
C MET A 126 4.78 -9.49 21.80
N VAL A 127 5.14 -8.88 20.68
CA VAL A 127 4.38 -8.94 19.42
C VAL A 127 4.90 -10.12 18.62
N SER A 128 4.02 -11.08 18.31
CA SER A 128 4.40 -12.36 17.67
C SER A 128 3.42 -12.84 16.59
N ALA A 129 2.41 -12.03 16.27
CA ALA A 129 1.41 -12.28 15.24
C ALA A 129 0.99 -10.95 14.61
N ASP A 130 0.44 -11.00 13.40
CA ASP A 130 -0.12 -9.84 12.72
C ASP A 130 -1.40 -9.34 13.40
N ASP A 131 -1.61 -8.02 13.41
CA ASP A 131 -2.83 -7.37 13.92
C ASP A 131 -4.01 -7.43 12.93
N GLY A 132 -3.83 -8.07 11.77
CA GLY A 132 -4.80 -8.20 10.67
C GLY A 132 -6.01 -9.10 11.01
N PRO A 133 -6.71 -9.68 10.01
CA PRO A 133 -7.97 -10.39 10.26
C PRO A 133 -7.77 -11.55 11.26
N GLY A 134 -8.37 -11.41 12.43
CA GLY A 134 -8.28 -12.33 13.55
C GLY A 134 -8.80 -11.67 14.85
N PRO A 135 -9.24 -12.45 15.85
CA PRO A 135 -9.60 -11.88 17.15
C PRO A 135 -8.37 -11.21 17.76
N GLU A 136 -8.56 -10.05 18.40
CA GLU A 136 -7.53 -9.27 19.11
C GLU A 136 -6.45 -10.17 19.76
N PRO A 137 -5.18 -9.72 19.78
CA PRO A 137 -4.11 -10.51 20.36
C PRO A 137 -4.48 -10.91 21.79
N LEU A 138 -4.46 -12.23 22.05
CA LEU A 138 -4.53 -12.78 23.39
C LEU A 138 -3.36 -12.21 24.18
N THR A 139 -3.61 -11.12 24.88
CA THR A 139 -2.77 -10.62 25.96
C THR A 139 -2.71 -11.72 27.00
N ARG A 140 -1.73 -12.61 26.89
CA ARG A 140 -1.39 -13.53 27.97
C ARG A 140 -0.85 -12.68 29.12
N ARG A 141 -1.74 -12.37 30.06
CA ARG A 141 -1.37 -12.02 31.43
C ARG A 141 -0.77 -13.22 32.14
#